data_AF-A0A955M232-F1
#
_entry.id   AF-A0A955M232-F1
#
_cell.length_a   1.000
_cell.length_b   1.000
_cell.length_c   1.000
_cell.angle_alpha   90.00
_cell.angle_beta   90.00
_cell.angle_gamma   90.00
#
_symmetry.space_group_name_H-M   'P 1'
#
loop_
_entity.id
_entity.type
_entity.pdbx_description
1 polymer ?
#
loop_
_entity_poly.entity_id
_entity_poly.type
_entity_poly.pdbx_seq_one_letter_code
_entity_poly.pdbx_strand_id
1 'polypeptide(L)'
;KGDPILTVRKSDGTSQDILAEIHGVILAVYVKLGDHVDRLKSLMSIVNIDKLRVTVDVYEKDIGFVEVGQKAQIESIGFPGKKFSGEVVYISPQVEEESQAIKVRIDVDNSEHLLRLGMFVSAELIYGSDKKVMAVPQSAVQELNGEDIVFVMEEKNRFALREVTLGQSFGDYVEIKKGVQEDEQVVTQGSFNLKSEQAKGSFGDGHAH
;
A
#
# COMPACT_ATOMS: atom_id res chain seq x y z
N LYS A 1 -29.15 -7.96 16.38
CA LYS A 1 -29.80 -6.61 16.38
C LYS A 1 -31.25 -6.83 16.75
N GLY A 2 -31.76 -6.08 17.71
CA GLY A 2 -33.10 -6.28 18.25
C GLY A 2 -33.16 -7.30 19.40
N ASP A 3 -32.05 -7.97 19.70
CA ASP A 3 -31.95 -8.88 20.85
C ASP A 3 -31.92 -8.06 22.16
N PRO A 4 -32.64 -8.51 23.21
CA PRO A 4 -32.60 -7.85 24.51
C PRO A 4 -31.21 -8.00 25.15
N ILE A 5 -30.60 -6.87 25.48
CA ILE A 5 -29.24 -6.80 26.05
C ILE A 5 -29.25 -6.48 27.55
N LEU A 6 -30.27 -5.75 28.02
CA LEU A 6 -30.49 -5.38 29.41
C LEU A 6 -31.99 -5.21 29.67
N THR A 7 -32.44 -5.52 30.88
CA THR A 7 -33.80 -5.19 31.33
C THR A 7 -33.71 -4.16 32.45
N VAL A 8 -34.41 -3.04 32.29
CA VAL A 8 -34.47 -1.95 33.28
C VAL A 8 -35.83 -1.95 33.95
N ARG A 9 -35.84 -1.92 35.28
CA ARG A 9 -37.07 -1.72 36.06
C ARG A 9 -37.30 -0.22 36.29
N LYS A 10 -38.47 0.27 35.89
CA LYS A 10 -38.92 1.65 36.08
C LYS A 10 -39.48 1.88 37.49
N SER A 11 -39.56 3.14 37.89
CA SER A 11 -40.12 3.56 39.17
C SER A 11 -41.60 3.21 39.35
N ASP A 12 -42.35 3.09 38.25
CA ASP A 12 -43.75 2.63 38.23
C ASP A 12 -43.89 1.10 38.42
N GLY A 13 -42.77 0.39 38.61
CA GLY A 13 -42.72 -1.05 38.82
C GLY A 13 -42.70 -1.89 37.55
N THR A 14 -42.87 -1.27 36.37
CA THR A 14 -42.78 -1.97 35.07
C THR A 14 -41.32 -2.25 34.68
N SER A 15 -41.12 -3.24 33.81
CA SER A 15 -39.81 -3.53 33.21
C SER A 15 -39.80 -3.16 31.74
N GLN A 16 -38.65 -2.71 31.25
CA GLN A 16 -38.42 -2.44 29.84
C GLN A 16 -37.11 -3.09 29.39
N ASP A 17 -37.18 -3.82 28.29
CA ASP A 17 -35.98 -4.32 27.63
C ASP A 17 -35.34 -3.22 26.80
N ILE A 18 -34.02 -3.12 26.95
CA ILE A 18 -33.13 -2.37 26.08
C ILE A 18 -32.62 -3.35 25.05
N LEU A 19 -32.81 -3.03 23.77
CA LEU A 19 -32.47 -3.90 22.65
C LEU A 19 -31.16 -3.45 22.02
N ALA A 20 -30.41 -4.39 21.45
CA ALA A 20 -29.22 -4.09 20.66
C ALA A 20 -29.58 -3.28 19.41
N GLU A 21 -29.11 -2.03 19.31
CA GLU A 21 -29.38 -1.14 18.18
C GLU A 21 -28.69 -1.60 16.88
N ILE A 22 -27.56 -2.28 17.01
CA ILE A 22 -26.73 -2.77 15.90
C ILE A 22 -26.34 -4.24 16.10
N HIS A 23 -25.87 -4.87 15.02
CA HIS A 23 -25.13 -6.13 15.11
C HIS A 23 -23.67 -5.83 15.45
N GLY A 24 -23.08 -6.60 16.37
CA GLY A 24 -21.70 -6.40 16.78
C GLY A 24 -21.35 -7.15 18.05
N VAL A 25 -20.19 -6.82 18.60
CA VAL A 25 -19.67 -7.34 19.86
C VAL A 25 -19.81 -6.30 20.96
N ILE A 26 -20.08 -6.74 22.20
CA ILE A 26 -20.10 -5.86 23.37
C ILE A 26 -18.65 -5.55 23.74
N LEU A 27 -18.25 -4.29 23.60
CA LEU A 27 -16.90 -3.84 23.92
C LEU A 27 -16.75 -3.48 25.40
N ALA A 28 -17.81 -2.94 26.00
CA ALA A 28 -17.82 -2.55 27.40
C ALA A 28 -19.25 -2.56 27.96
N VAL A 29 -19.37 -2.90 29.24
CA VAL A 29 -20.59 -2.76 30.03
C VAL A 29 -20.27 -1.80 31.18
N TYR A 30 -21.03 -0.71 31.29
CA TYR A 30 -20.77 0.37 32.24
C TYR A 30 -21.69 0.33 33.47
N VAL A 31 -22.63 -0.61 33.50
CA VAL A 31 -23.62 -0.75 34.57
C VAL A 31 -23.56 -2.14 35.19
N LYS A 32 -23.96 -2.21 36.45
CA LYS A 32 -24.11 -3.45 37.21
C LYS A 32 -25.54 -3.62 37.68
N LEU A 33 -25.88 -4.86 38.05
CA LEU A 33 -27.20 -5.14 38.61
C LEU A 33 -27.44 -4.29 39.87
N GLY A 34 -28.59 -3.63 39.93
CA GLY A 34 -28.96 -2.74 41.03
C GLY A 34 -28.57 -1.29 40.84
N ASP A 35 -27.79 -0.95 39.79
CA ASP A 35 -27.49 0.43 39.47
C ASP A 35 -28.76 1.22 39.13
N HIS A 36 -28.84 2.44 39.65
CA HIS A 36 -29.77 3.41 39.12
C HIS A 36 -29.25 3.93 37.77
N VAL A 37 -30.15 3.99 36.78
CA VAL A 37 -29.85 4.42 35.42
C VAL A 37 -30.88 5.45 34.97
N ASP A 38 -30.42 6.48 34.27
CA ASP A 38 -31.26 7.48 33.62
C ASP A 38 -31.08 7.42 32.10
N ARG A 39 -31.70 8.36 31.37
CA ARG A 39 -31.67 8.39 29.89
C ARG A 39 -30.34 8.88 29.32
N LEU A 40 -29.47 9.48 30.12
CA LEU A 40 -28.19 10.07 29.69
C LEU A 40 -27.01 9.13 30.01
N LYS A 41 -27.20 8.18 30.92
CA LYS A 41 -26.16 7.22 31.31
C LYS A 41 -25.94 6.18 30.22
N SER A 42 -24.73 6.12 29.69
CA SER A 42 -24.28 5.03 28.83
C SER A 42 -24.32 3.70 29.59
N LEU A 43 -25.03 2.72 29.03
CA LEU A 43 -25.18 1.40 29.65
C LEU A 43 -24.11 0.43 29.16
N MET A 44 -23.83 0.46 27.87
CA MET A 44 -22.83 -0.38 27.21
C MET A 44 -22.36 0.22 25.89
N SER A 45 -21.30 -0.36 25.34
CA SER A 45 -20.79 -0.07 24.00
C SER A 45 -20.86 -1.33 23.15
N ILE A 46 -21.50 -1.24 21.98
CA ILE A 46 -21.59 -2.30 20.98
C ILE A 46 -20.87 -1.80 19.74
N VAL A 47 -20.00 -2.64 19.16
CA VAL A 47 -19.22 -2.27 17.97
C VAL A 47 -19.32 -3.37 16.92
N ASN A 48 -19.58 -2.97 15.67
CA ASN A 48 -19.43 -3.85 14.53
C ASN A 48 -17.94 -3.92 14.16
N ILE A 49 -17.37 -5.12 14.09
CA ILE A 49 -15.96 -5.35 13.75
C ILE A 49 -15.78 -6.07 12.40
N ASP A 50 -16.84 -6.22 11.61
CA ASP A 50 -16.80 -6.84 10.28
C ASP A 50 -15.92 -6.04 9.32
N LYS A 51 -15.90 -4.71 9.51
CA LYS A 51 -14.99 -3.79 8.84
C LYS A 51 -14.27 -2.98 9.90
N LEU A 52 -12.95 -2.89 9.77
CA LEU A 52 -12.12 -2.09 10.64
C LEU A 52 -11.52 -0.94 9.86
N ARG A 53 -11.19 0.13 10.58
CA ARG A 53 -10.43 1.25 10.02
C ARG A 53 -9.04 1.25 10.62
N VAL A 54 -8.05 1.06 9.77
CA VAL A 54 -6.64 1.21 10.12
C VAL A 54 -6.25 2.66 9.88
N THR A 55 -5.44 3.22 10.78
CA THR A 55 -4.81 4.52 10.58
C THR A 55 -3.30 4.28 10.51
N VAL A 56 -2.68 4.78 9.44
CA VAL A 56 -1.23 4.70 9.22
C VAL A 56 -0.64 6.09 9.08
N ASP A 57 0.63 6.20 9.45
CA ASP A 57 1.41 7.42 9.40
C ASP A 57 2.24 7.41 8.13
N VAL A 58 2.01 8.39 7.25
CA VAL A 58 2.74 8.55 5.99
C VAL A 58 3.56 9.83 6.05
N TYR A 59 4.86 9.74 5.78
CA TYR A 59 5.72 10.92 5.78
C TYR A 59 5.49 11.79 4.55
N GLU A 60 5.76 13.09 4.67
CA GLU A 60 5.53 14.09 3.63
C GLU A 60 6.19 13.74 2.29
N LYS A 61 7.40 13.16 2.31
CA LYS A 61 8.11 12.73 1.09
C LYS A 61 7.37 11.64 0.29
N ASP A 62 6.51 10.86 0.95
CA ASP A 62 5.83 9.70 0.36
C ASP A 62 4.36 10.01 0.02
N ILE A 63 3.81 11.14 0.49
CA ILE A 63 2.38 11.46 0.33
C ILE A 63 1.96 11.63 -1.13
N GLY A 64 2.89 12.06 -1.99
CA GLY A 64 2.64 12.22 -3.42
C GLY A 64 2.30 10.90 -4.14
N PHE A 65 2.54 9.75 -3.49
CA PHE A 65 2.20 8.42 -4.00
C PHE A 65 0.91 7.85 -3.40
N VAL A 66 0.22 8.60 -2.54
CA VAL A 66 -0.98 8.14 -1.83
C VAL A 66 -2.24 8.82 -2.37
N GLU A 67 -3.20 8.01 -2.81
CA GLU A 67 -4.48 8.50 -3.34
C GLU A 67 -5.67 7.83 -2.65
N VAL A 68 -6.79 8.55 -2.53
CA VAL A 68 -8.06 7.96 -2.07
C VAL A 68 -8.54 6.94 -3.12
N GLY A 69 -8.98 5.76 -2.66
CA GLY A 69 -9.34 4.61 -3.50
C GLY A 69 -8.18 3.65 -3.76
N GLN A 70 -6.95 4.01 -3.38
CA GLN A 70 -5.78 3.15 -3.54
C GLN A 70 -5.90 1.88 -2.69
N LYS A 71 -5.50 0.74 -3.26
CA LYS A 71 -5.51 -0.54 -2.57
C LYS A 71 -4.34 -0.66 -1.62
N ALA A 72 -4.57 -1.33 -0.50
CA ALA A 72 -3.58 -1.60 0.53
C ALA A 72 -3.62 -3.06 0.95
N GLN A 73 -2.45 -3.61 1.31
CA GLN A 73 -2.34 -4.89 2.00
C GLN A 73 -1.97 -4.62 3.45
N ILE A 74 -2.77 -5.14 4.37
CA ILE A 74 -2.57 -4.98 5.81
C ILE A 74 -2.05 -6.28 6.37
N GLU A 75 -1.02 -6.20 7.21
CA GLU A 75 -0.48 -7.35 7.92
C GLU A 75 -0.39 -7.05 9.41
N SER A 76 -0.64 -8.06 10.24
CA SER A 76 -0.47 -7.96 11.68
C SER A 76 0.57 -8.96 12.15
N ILE A 77 1.38 -8.55 13.13
CA ILE A 77 2.38 -9.41 13.78
C ILE A 77 1.73 -10.64 14.42
N GLY A 78 0.44 -10.55 14.81
CA GLY A 78 -0.31 -11.67 15.35
C GLY A 78 -0.68 -12.75 14.33
N PHE A 79 -0.62 -12.45 13.04
CA PHE A 79 -0.93 -13.38 11.94
C PHE A 79 0.09 -13.26 10.79
N PRO A 80 1.36 -13.64 11.00
CA PRO A 80 2.39 -13.51 9.98
C PRO A 80 2.01 -14.24 8.69
N GLY A 81 2.22 -13.60 7.54
CA GLY A 81 1.91 -14.13 6.22
C GLY A 81 0.43 -14.07 5.82
N LYS A 82 -0.47 -13.65 6.73
CA LYS A 82 -1.87 -13.38 6.38
C LYS A 82 -2.05 -11.90 6.05
N LYS A 83 -2.38 -11.63 4.78
CA LYS A 83 -2.67 -10.29 4.29
C LYS A 83 -4.19 -10.02 4.29
N PHE A 84 -4.57 -8.86 4.80
CA PHE A 84 -5.95 -8.36 4.78
C PHE A 84 -6.04 -7.25 3.74
N SER A 85 -7.05 -7.34 2.87
CA SER A 85 -7.25 -6.32 1.84
C SER A 85 -7.89 -5.07 2.42
N GLY A 86 -7.35 -3.91 2.05
CA GLY A 86 -7.87 -2.62 2.43
C GLY A 86 -7.89 -1.60 1.28
N GLU A 87 -8.56 -0.49 1.54
CA GLU A 87 -8.67 0.63 0.61
C GLU A 87 -8.50 1.95 1.35
N VAL A 88 -7.68 2.86 0.82
CA VAL A 88 -7.49 4.20 1.35
C VAL A 88 -8.80 4.98 1.19
N VAL A 89 -9.39 5.41 2.29
CA VAL A 89 -10.67 6.14 2.30
C VAL A 89 -10.51 7.61 2.69
N TYR A 90 -9.38 7.97 3.29
CA TYR A 90 -9.14 9.33 3.74
C TYR A 90 -7.65 9.61 3.92
N ILE A 91 -7.25 10.80 3.49
CA ILE A 91 -5.92 11.36 3.70
C ILE A 91 -6.12 12.66 4.48
N SER A 92 -5.43 12.79 5.61
CA SER A 92 -5.50 14.00 6.43
C SER A 92 -4.96 15.21 5.65
N PRO A 93 -5.65 16.37 5.68
CA PRO A 93 -5.12 17.61 5.10
C PRO A 93 -4.07 18.28 6.01
N GLN A 94 -3.83 17.73 7.20
CA GLN A 94 -2.89 18.25 8.19
C GLN A 94 -1.76 17.26 8.44
N VAL A 95 -0.55 17.80 8.54
CA VAL A 95 0.64 17.12 9.08
C VAL A 95 0.59 17.19 10.59
N GLU A 96 0.79 16.08 11.27
CA GLU A 96 0.88 16.02 12.73
C GLU A 96 2.27 16.54 13.15
N GLU A 97 2.31 17.64 13.92
CA GLU A 97 3.55 18.37 14.21
C GLU A 97 4.60 17.51 14.94
N GLU A 98 4.16 16.62 15.83
CA GLU A 98 5.05 15.78 16.64
C GLU A 98 5.72 14.68 15.81
N SER A 99 4.97 13.99 14.95
CA SER A 99 5.45 12.87 14.14
C SER A 99 5.94 13.28 12.75
N GLN A 100 5.64 14.50 12.32
CA GLN A 100 5.79 14.98 10.95
C GLN A 100 5.13 14.06 9.91
N ALA A 101 4.07 13.37 10.32
CA ALA A 101 3.36 12.42 9.49
C ALA A 101 1.95 12.90 9.16
N ILE A 102 1.45 12.44 8.01
CA ILE A 102 0.09 12.65 7.54
C ILE A 102 -0.68 11.37 7.83
N LYS A 103 -1.77 11.48 8.59
CA LYS A 103 -2.63 10.33 8.89
C LYS A 103 -3.40 9.90 7.64
N VAL A 104 -3.24 8.64 7.25
CA VAL A 104 -4.00 7.97 6.19
C VAL A 104 -4.89 6.91 6.81
N ARG A 105 -6.16 6.89 6.44
CA ARG A 105 -7.13 5.90 6.93
C ARG A 105 -7.48 4.91 5.84
N ILE A 106 -7.44 3.64 6.20
CA ILE A 106 -7.68 2.51 5.32
C ILE A 106 -8.84 1.70 5.90
N ASP A 107 -9.89 1.50 5.13
CA ASP A 107 -10.95 0.57 5.49
C ASP A 107 -10.52 -0.86 5.11
N VAL A 108 -10.66 -1.79 6.05
CA VAL A 108 -10.14 -3.16 5.94
C VAL A 108 -11.29 -4.14 6.18
N ASP A 109 -11.38 -5.13 5.30
CA ASP A 109 -12.31 -6.26 5.50
C ASP A 109 -11.79 -7.14 6.65
N ASN A 110 -12.63 -7.34 7.65
CA ASN A 110 -12.35 -8.19 8.80
C ASN A 110 -13.49 -9.20 9.00
N SER A 111 -14.08 -9.72 7.93
CA SER A 111 -15.17 -10.70 7.96
C SER A 111 -14.85 -12.00 8.72
N GLU A 112 -13.58 -12.40 8.77
CA GLU A 112 -13.12 -13.54 9.58
C GLU A 112 -12.93 -13.20 11.08
N HIS A 113 -13.12 -11.94 11.46
CA HIS A 113 -12.90 -11.41 12.81
C HIS A 113 -11.55 -11.84 13.39
N LEU A 114 -10.47 -11.69 12.63
CA LEU A 114 -9.12 -12.00 13.11
C LEU A 114 -8.41 -10.77 13.66
N LEU A 115 -8.57 -9.63 12.98
CA LEU A 115 -8.08 -8.35 13.49
C LEU A 115 -8.93 -7.90 14.69
N ARG A 116 -8.26 -7.33 15.69
CA ARG A 116 -8.87 -6.76 16.90
C ARG A 116 -8.60 -5.27 16.96
N LEU A 117 -9.51 -4.55 17.59
CA LEU A 117 -9.32 -3.13 17.90
C LEU A 117 -8.07 -2.96 18.77
N GLY A 118 -7.26 -1.96 18.44
CA GLY A 118 -6.01 -1.65 19.16
C GLY A 118 -4.80 -2.51 18.75
N MET A 119 -4.92 -3.43 17.80
CA MET A 119 -3.75 -4.14 17.26
C MET A 119 -2.88 -3.20 16.43
N PHE A 120 -1.57 -3.39 16.55
CA PHE A 120 -0.61 -2.82 15.61
C PHE A 120 -0.62 -3.63 14.31
N VAL A 121 -0.53 -2.91 13.21
CA VAL A 121 -0.51 -3.46 11.84
C VAL A 121 0.49 -2.66 11.00
N SER A 122 1.03 -3.30 9.97
CA SER A 122 1.71 -2.65 8.86
C SER A 122 0.76 -2.56 7.67
N ALA A 123 0.94 -1.52 6.84
CA ALA A 123 0.21 -1.37 5.58
C ALA A 123 1.20 -1.20 4.43
N GLU A 124 1.06 -2.04 3.42
CA GLU A 124 1.71 -1.87 2.12
C GLU A 124 0.70 -1.21 1.19
N LEU A 125 0.91 0.06 0.86
CA LEU A 125 0.12 0.77 -0.15
C LEU A 125 0.58 0.29 -1.53
N ILE A 126 -0.35 -0.22 -2.33
CA ILE A 126 -0.05 -0.68 -3.69
C ILE A 126 -0.01 0.55 -4.59
N TYR A 127 1.17 0.92 -5.06
CA TYR A 127 1.39 1.99 -6.03
C TYR A 127 1.66 1.40 -7.41
N GLY A 128 1.34 2.16 -8.45
CA GLY A 128 1.35 1.71 -9.83
C GLY A 128 -0.07 1.54 -10.35
N SER A 129 -0.40 2.27 -11.40
CA SER A 129 -1.64 2.03 -12.15
C SER A 129 -1.61 0.63 -12.75
N ASP A 130 -2.76 -0.01 -12.93
CA ASP A 130 -2.94 -1.18 -13.82
C ASP A 130 -2.52 -0.92 -15.29
N LYS A 131 -1.96 0.26 -15.60
CA LYS A 131 -1.27 0.48 -16.87
C LYS A 131 -0.08 -0.47 -16.93
N LYS A 132 -0.18 -1.37 -17.90
CA LYS A 132 0.99 -2.09 -18.40
C LYS A 132 2.00 -1.05 -18.88
N VAL A 133 3.16 -1.06 -18.24
CA VAL A 133 4.33 -0.28 -18.66
C VAL A 133 5.37 -1.24 -19.22
N MET A 134 6.17 -0.78 -20.17
CA MET A 134 7.33 -1.53 -20.63
C MET A 134 8.41 -1.39 -19.57
N ALA A 135 8.94 -2.50 -19.07
CA ALA A 135 9.97 -2.50 -18.05
C ALA A 135 11.07 -3.49 -18.38
N VAL A 136 12.30 -3.16 -17.99
CA VAL A 136 13.47 -4.03 -18.11
C VAL A 136 14.09 -4.24 -16.73
N PRO A 137 14.82 -5.35 -16.50
CA PRO A 137 15.62 -5.49 -15.29
C PRO A 137 16.61 -4.33 -15.13
N GLN A 138 16.80 -3.84 -13.92
CA GLN A 138 17.77 -2.77 -13.65
C GLN A 138 19.19 -3.11 -14.15
N SER A 139 19.57 -4.40 -14.15
CA SER A 139 20.86 -4.87 -14.64
C SER A 139 21.08 -4.65 -16.15
N ALA A 140 20.01 -4.43 -16.92
CA ALA A 140 20.07 -4.20 -18.35
C ALA A 140 20.43 -2.75 -18.70
N VAL A 141 20.16 -1.80 -17.80
CA VAL A 141 20.45 -0.38 -17.99
C VAL A 141 21.92 -0.12 -17.66
N GLN A 142 22.60 0.64 -18.52
CA GLN A 142 23.97 1.09 -18.32
C GLN A 142 24.02 2.61 -18.48
N GLU A 143 24.96 3.26 -17.80
CA GLU A 143 25.20 4.70 -18.00
C GLU A 143 26.38 4.89 -18.95
N LEU A 144 26.21 5.66 -20.03
CA LEU A 144 27.32 6.06 -20.91
C LEU A 144 27.27 7.57 -21.12
N ASN A 145 28.37 8.27 -20.81
CA ASN A 145 28.48 9.73 -20.92
C ASN A 145 27.39 10.50 -20.15
N GLY A 146 26.87 9.95 -19.05
CA GLY A 146 25.80 10.54 -18.26
C GLY A 146 24.38 10.29 -18.80
N GLU A 147 24.24 9.45 -19.83
CA GLU A 147 22.96 9.06 -20.39
C GLU A 147 22.66 7.58 -20.11
N ASP A 148 21.40 7.27 -19.83
CA ASP A 148 20.93 5.91 -19.65
C ASP A 148 20.76 5.22 -21.01
N ILE A 149 21.42 4.07 -21.15
CA ILE A 149 21.42 3.29 -22.39
C ILE A 149 21.07 1.83 -22.10
N VAL A 150 20.59 1.14 -23.13
CA VAL A 150 20.43 -0.32 -23.16
C VAL A 150 21.02 -0.89 -24.44
N PHE A 151 21.34 -2.18 -24.44
CA PHE A 151 21.72 -2.92 -25.63
C PHE A 151 20.53 -3.73 -26.14
N VAL A 152 20.08 -3.42 -27.36
CA VAL A 152 19.01 -4.14 -28.05
C VAL A 152 19.61 -5.09 -29.07
N MET A 153 19.14 -6.34 -29.10
CA MET A 153 19.55 -7.31 -30.12
C MET A 153 18.75 -7.07 -31.41
N GLU A 154 19.42 -6.57 -32.45
CA GLU A 154 18.79 -6.37 -33.77
C GLU A 154 18.82 -7.66 -34.59
N GLU A 155 19.93 -8.41 -34.51
CA GLU A 155 20.09 -9.70 -35.14
C GLU A 155 20.94 -10.62 -34.26
N LYS A 156 21.02 -11.91 -34.63
CA LYS A 156 21.80 -12.88 -33.89
C LYS A 156 23.26 -12.40 -33.74
N ASN A 157 23.65 -12.12 -32.50
CA ASN A 157 24.96 -11.55 -32.12
C ASN A 157 25.27 -10.14 -32.66
N ARG A 158 24.27 -9.35 -33.08
CA ARG A 158 24.41 -7.92 -33.38
C ARG A 158 23.58 -7.10 -32.40
N PHE A 159 24.27 -6.21 -31.68
CA PHE A 159 23.67 -5.40 -30.63
C PHE A 159 23.79 -3.92 -30.99
N ALA A 160 22.67 -3.21 -30.89
CA ALA A 160 22.63 -1.76 -31.02
C ALA A 160 22.55 -1.11 -29.64
N LEU A 161 23.34 -0.06 -29.46
CA LEU A 161 23.23 0.82 -28.30
C LEU A 161 22.06 1.77 -28.52
N ARG A 162 21.19 1.87 -27.52
CA ARG A 162 20.04 2.78 -27.59
C ARG A 162 19.89 3.56 -26.30
N GLU A 163 19.84 4.87 -26.43
CA GLU A 163 19.46 5.77 -25.35
C GLU A 163 18.02 5.53 -24.94
N VAL A 164 17.78 5.51 -23.64
CA VAL A 164 16.46 5.28 -23.05
C VAL A 164 16.10 6.41 -22.10
N THR A 165 14.80 6.69 -22.03
CA THR A 165 14.25 7.53 -20.95
C THR A 165 13.63 6.63 -19.91
N LEU A 166 14.19 6.63 -18.70
CA LEU A 166 13.68 5.82 -17.60
C LEU A 166 12.44 6.46 -16.94
N GLY A 167 11.60 5.59 -16.40
CA GLY A 167 10.42 5.94 -15.62
C GLY A 167 10.57 5.52 -14.16
N GLN A 168 9.47 5.03 -13.59
CA GLN A 168 9.48 4.54 -12.22
C GLN A 168 10.17 3.18 -12.10
N SER A 169 10.77 2.92 -10.92
CA SER A 169 11.34 1.62 -10.57
C SER A 169 10.34 0.80 -9.77
N PHE A 170 10.27 -0.50 -10.05
CA PHE A 170 9.35 -1.46 -9.44
C PHE A 170 10.13 -2.72 -9.02
N GLY A 171 10.63 -2.74 -7.78
CA GLY A 171 11.52 -3.80 -7.32
C GLY A 171 12.80 -3.85 -8.16
N ASP A 172 13.08 -5.00 -8.77
CA ASP A 172 14.28 -5.22 -9.62
C ASP A 172 14.13 -4.72 -11.07
N TYR A 173 12.99 -4.09 -11.38
CA TYR A 173 12.66 -3.60 -12.73
C TYR A 173 12.59 -2.07 -12.77
N VAL A 174 12.83 -1.50 -13.94
CA VAL A 174 12.67 -0.08 -14.22
C VAL A 174 11.85 0.13 -15.50
N GLU A 175 10.91 1.06 -15.46
CA GLU A 175 10.09 1.46 -16.60
C GLU A 175 10.94 2.12 -17.69
N ILE A 176 10.70 1.74 -18.94
CA ILE A 176 11.22 2.41 -20.14
C ILE A 176 10.10 3.25 -20.75
N LYS A 177 10.24 4.58 -20.68
CA LYS A 177 9.29 5.52 -21.29
C LYS A 177 9.54 5.71 -22.78
N LYS A 178 10.81 5.63 -23.20
CA LYS A 178 11.26 5.78 -24.60
C LYS A 178 12.54 4.99 -24.83
N GLY A 179 12.77 4.59 -26.08
CA GLY A 179 14.02 3.99 -26.52
C GLY A 179 13.99 2.47 -26.67
N VAL A 180 12.91 1.79 -26.30
CA VAL A 180 12.70 0.36 -26.59
C VAL A 180 11.27 0.15 -27.06
N GLN A 181 11.07 -0.75 -28.02
CA GLN A 181 9.76 -1.15 -28.52
C GLN A 181 9.31 -2.48 -27.92
N GLU A 182 8.00 -2.72 -27.96
CA GLU A 182 7.43 -4.02 -27.58
C GLU A 182 8.05 -5.12 -28.46
N ASP A 183 8.34 -6.28 -27.88
CA ASP A 183 9.02 -7.43 -28.49
C ASP A 183 10.53 -7.28 -28.82
N GLU A 184 11.16 -6.14 -28.53
CA GLU A 184 12.62 -6.01 -28.65
C GLU A 184 13.36 -6.77 -27.53
N GLN A 185 14.42 -7.51 -27.89
CA GLN A 185 15.22 -8.25 -26.92
C GLN A 185 16.34 -7.37 -26.36
N VAL A 186 16.25 -7.09 -25.06
CA VAL A 186 17.27 -6.31 -24.32
C VAL A 186 18.25 -7.24 -23.61
N VAL A 187 19.54 -6.92 -23.68
CA VAL A 187 20.59 -7.66 -22.99
C VAL A 187 20.53 -7.39 -21.48
N THR A 188 20.23 -8.43 -20.70
CA THR A 188 20.08 -8.36 -19.24
C THR A 188 21.33 -8.79 -18.46
N GLN A 189 22.25 -9.51 -19.13
CA GLN A 189 23.51 -10.01 -18.58
C GLN A 189 24.66 -9.75 -19.54
N GLY A 190 25.80 -9.29 -19.03
CA GLY A 190 27.00 -9.02 -19.86
C GLY A 190 26.95 -7.71 -20.65
N SER A 191 25.96 -6.84 -20.41
CA SER A 191 25.84 -5.49 -20.99
C SER A 191 27.10 -4.64 -20.80
N PHE A 192 27.80 -4.79 -19.65
CA PHE A 192 29.08 -4.15 -19.38
C PHE A 192 30.19 -4.53 -20.38
N ASN A 193 30.23 -5.80 -20.81
CA ASN A 193 31.24 -6.28 -21.77
C ASN A 193 31.01 -5.66 -23.15
N LEU A 194 29.74 -5.56 -23.58
CA LEU A 194 29.37 -4.90 -24.84
C LEU A 194 29.73 -3.41 -24.83
N LYS A 195 29.50 -2.73 -23.71
CA LYS A 195 29.94 -1.33 -23.51
C LYS A 195 31.46 -1.19 -23.66
N SER A 196 32.22 -2.13 -23.11
CA SER A 196 33.69 -2.13 -23.17
C SER A 196 34.22 -2.38 -24.60
N GLU A 197 33.53 -3.20 -25.40
CA GLU A 197 33.88 -3.43 -26.81
C GLU A 197 33.55 -2.24 -27.72
N GLN A 198 32.39 -1.62 -27.53
CA GLN A 198 31.99 -0.40 -28.26
C GLN A 198 32.92 0.79 -27.95
N ALA A 199 33.31 0.96 -26.68
CA ALA A 199 34.31 1.95 -26.31
C ALA A 199 35.63 1.71 -27.06
N LYS A 200 36.14 0.47 -27.08
CA LYS A 200 37.37 0.13 -27.81
C LYS A 200 37.27 0.36 -29.32
N GLY A 201 36.11 0.09 -29.93
CA GLY A 201 35.86 0.37 -31.35
C GLY A 201 35.92 1.86 -31.68
N SER A 202 35.38 2.72 -30.82
CA SER A 202 35.39 4.17 -31.03
C SER A 202 36.76 4.84 -30.78
N PHE A 203 37.67 4.17 -30.05
CA PHE A 203 39.07 4.61 -29.86
C PHE A 203 40.03 4.10 -30.96
N GLY A 204 39.57 3.25 -31.90
CA GLY A 204 40.41 2.63 -32.93
C GLY A 204 40.61 3.43 -34.22
N ASP A 205 39.81 4.48 -34.47
CA ASP A 205 39.78 5.20 -35.76
C ASP A 205 40.50 6.56 -35.76
N GLY A 206 41.33 6.83 -34.75
CA GLY A 206 42.12 8.06 -34.68
C GLY A 206 43.59 7.76 -34.43
N HIS A 207 44.38 7.52 -35.49
CA HIS A 207 45.75 8.01 -35.72
C HIS A 207 46.44 7.23 -36.85
N ALA A 208 46.27 7.71 -38.08
CA ALA A 208 47.25 7.55 -39.15
C ALA A 208 47.13 8.75 -40.09
N HIS A 209 47.97 9.77 -39.84
CA HIS A 209 48.77 10.55 -40.80
C HIS A 209 49.36 11.78 -40.12
#